data_AF-A0A382Q3T1-F1
#
_entry.id   AF-A0A382Q3T1-F1
#
_cell.length_a   1.000
_cell.length_b   1.000
_cell.length_c   1.000
_cell.angle_alpha   90.00
_cell.angle_beta   90.00
_cell.angle_gamma   90.00
#
_symmetry.space_group_name_H-M   'P 1'
#
loop_
_entity.id
_entity.type
_entity.pdbx_description
1 polymer ?
#
loop_
_entity_poly.entity_id
_entity_poly.type
_entity_poly.pdbx_seq_one_letter_code
_entity_poly.pdbx_strand_id
1 'polypeptide(L)' 'ELWAEAGKDWGDFGIQAQAQFAGATPEKWLTHYQRWQAIGATHMAIATHNAAETGVDGHLERIESYMEAVS' A
#
# COMPACT_ATOMS: atom_id res chain seq x y z
N GLU A 1 -9.34 -5.91 29.51
CA GLU A 1 -8.82 -6.88 28.52
C GLU A 1 -7.34 -7.04 28.79
N LEU A 2 -6.85 -8.28 28.93
CA LEU A 2 -5.49 -8.60 29.42
C LEU A 2 -4.35 -7.95 28.61
N TRP A 3 -4.61 -7.54 27.37
CA TRP A 3 -3.65 -7.00 26.42
C TRP A 3 -3.38 -5.51 26.71
N ALA A 4 -4.45 -4.74 26.92
CA ALA A 4 -4.37 -3.35 27.37
C ALA A 4 -3.76 -3.24 28.78
N GLU A 5 -4.13 -4.17 29.68
CA GLU A 5 -3.56 -4.26 31.03
C GLU A 5 -2.05 -4.61 31.02
N ALA A 6 -1.58 -5.30 29.97
CA ALA A 6 -0.16 -5.59 29.73
C ALA A 6 0.59 -4.48 28.98
N GLY A 7 -0.03 -3.31 28.75
CA GLY A 7 0.56 -2.20 28.00
C GLY A 7 0.73 -2.49 26.50
N LYS A 8 0.01 -3.48 25.97
CA LYS A 8 -0.03 -3.85 24.55
C LYS A 8 -1.33 -3.36 23.94
N ASP A 9 -1.54 -2.04 23.99
CA ASP A 9 -2.63 -1.42 23.24
C ASP A 9 -2.29 -1.47 21.74
N TRP A 10 -3.30 -1.79 20.94
CA TRP A 10 -3.20 -1.88 19.48
C TRP A 10 -3.84 -0.67 18.78
N GLY A 11 -4.38 0.29 19.54
CA GLY A 11 -5.05 1.48 19.00
C GLY A 11 -4.20 2.25 17.98
N ASP A 12 -2.88 2.32 18.20
CA ASP A 12 -1.93 2.97 17.30
C ASP A 12 -1.15 1.99 16.41
N PHE A 13 -1.50 0.70 16.41
CA PHE A 13 -0.78 -0.31 15.64
C PHE A 13 -1.09 -0.21 14.15
N GLY A 14 -0.09 0.18 13.35
CA GLY A 14 -0.22 0.27 11.90
C GLY A 14 -0.28 -1.09 11.22
N ILE A 15 -1.33 -1.31 10.44
CA ILE A 15 -1.45 -2.43 9.50
C ILE A 15 -1.02 -1.96 8.10
N GLN A 16 0.11 -2.47 7.60
CA GLN A 16 0.63 -2.17 6.26
C GLN A 16 0.25 -3.26 5.26
N ALA A 17 -0.47 -2.86 4.21
CA ALA A 17 -0.66 -3.66 3.01
C ALA A 17 0.42 -3.34 1.96
N GLN A 18 0.64 -4.27 1.01
CA GLN A 18 1.54 -4.05 -0.13
C GLN A 18 0.83 -4.38 -1.44
N ALA A 19 1.00 -3.50 -2.42
CA ALA A 19 0.61 -3.72 -3.81
C ALA A 19 1.84 -3.81 -4.73
N GLN A 20 1.71 -4.57 -5.81
CA GLN A 20 2.68 -4.57 -6.90
C GLN A 20 2.27 -3.55 -7.95
N PHE A 21 3.20 -2.72 -8.40
CA PHE A 21 2.96 -1.81 -9.53
C PHE A 21 2.77 -2.61 -10.82
N ALA A 22 3.66 -3.57 -11.08
CA ALA A 22 3.63 -4.39 -12.29
C ALA A 22 2.40 -5.31 -12.34
N GLY A 23 1.88 -5.56 -13.55
CA GLY A 23 0.84 -6.57 -13.79
C GLY A 23 -0.60 -6.13 -13.48
N ALA A 24 -0.81 -4.84 -13.20
CA ALA A 24 -2.14 -4.26 -12.96
C ALA A 24 -2.33 -2.95 -13.73
N THR A 25 -3.59 -2.59 -13.95
CA THR A 25 -4.01 -1.30 -14.51
C THR A 25 -4.37 -0.35 -13.36
N PRO A 26 -4.49 0.97 -13.62
CA PRO A 26 -4.93 1.93 -12.60
C PRO A 26 -6.23 1.53 -11.88
N GLU A 27 -7.22 1.01 -12.61
CA GLU A 27 -8.50 0.58 -12.02
C GLU A 27 -8.32 -0.61 -11.07
N LYS A 28 -7.39 -1.52 -11.41
CA LYS A 28 -7.05 -2.65 -10.54
C LYS A 28 -6.28 -2.19 -9.30
N TRP A 29 -5.41 -1.19 -9.41
CA TRP A 29 -4.75 -0.59 -8.25
C TRP A 29 -5.77 0.02 -7.29
N LEU A 30 -6.70 0.85 -7.80
CA LEU A 30 -7.76 1.45 -7.01
C LEU A 30 -8.63 0.39 -6.30
N THR A 31 -9.07 -0.63 -7.02
CA THR A 31 -9.87 -1.71 -6.45
C THR A 31 -9.11 -2.46 -5.35
N HIS A 32 -7.81 -2.72 -5.56
CA HIS A 32 -6.97 -3.41 -4.59
C HIS A 32 -6.75 -2.55 -3.33
N TYR A 33 -6.48 -1.25 -3.51
CA TYR A 33 -6.33 -0.28 -2.43
C TYR A 33 -7.58 -0.22 -1.55
N GLN A 34 -8.76 -0.05 -2.17
CA GLN A 34 -10.04 0.00 -1.47
C GLN A 34 -10.34 -1.27 -0.67
N ARG A 35 -9.98 -2.44 -1.19
CA ARG A 35 -10.17 -3.72 -0.47
C ARG A 35 -9.31 -3.81 0.77
N TRP A 36 -8.06 -3.38 0.71
CA TRP A 36 -7.18 -3.35 1.87
C TRP A 36 -7.68 -2.35 2.92
N GLN A 37 -8.11 -1.16 2.50
CA GLN A 37 -8.71 -0.18 3.41
C GLN A 37 -9.96 -0.75 4.08
N ALA A 38 -10.84 -1.42 3.33
CA ALA A 38 -12.07 -1.99 3.84
C ALA A 38 -11.86 -3.07 4.92
N ILE A 39 -10.69 -3.74 4.94
CA ILE A 39 -10.34 -4.74 5.95
C ILE A 39 -9.41 -4.20 7.05
N GLY A 40 -9.21 -2.89 7.11
CA GLY A 40 -8.50 -2.23 8.21
C GLY A 40 -7.01 -1.96 7.95
N ALA A 41 -6.52 -2.05 6.71
CA ALA A 41 -5.19 -1.54 6.40
C ALA A 41 -5.15 -0.03 6.65
N THR A 42 -4.10 0.39 7.34
CA THR A 42 -3.86 1.81 7.73
C THR A 42 -2.80 2.46 6.85
N HIS A 43 -1.96 1.65 6.21
CA HIS A 43 -0.86 2.09 5.36
C HIS A 43 -0.81 1.22 4.10
N MET A 44 -0.37 1.81 2.99
CA MET A 44 -0.14 1.11 1.73
C MET A 44 1.30 1.31 1.28
N ALA A 45 1.98 0.21 0.94
CA ALA A 45 3.27 0.23 0.28
C ALA A 45 3.15 -0.21 -1.18
N ILE A 46 3.96 0.37 -2.06
CA ILE A 46 3.95 0.07 -3.49
C ILE A 46 5.32 -0.51 -3.88
N ALA A 47 5.34 -1.73 -4.37
CA ALA A 47 6.53 -2.35 -4.93
C ALA A 47 6.67 -1.97 -6.41
N THR A 48 7.73 -1.24 -6.74
CA THR A 48 8.04 -0.78 -8.11
C THR A 48 9.19 -1.54 -8.77
N HIS A 49 9.83 -2.46 -8.04
CA HIS A 49 10.81 -3.39 -8.59
C HIS A 49 10.12 -4.44 -9.47
N ASN A 50 10.87 -5.08 -10.38
CA ASN A 50 10.35 -6.04 -11.38
C ASN A 50 9.27 -5.48 -12.34
N ALA A 51 9.04 -4.16 -12.36
CA ALA A 51 8.11 -3.50 -13.27
C ALA A 51 8.80 -2.98 -14.54
N ALA A 52 9.66 -3.81 -15.13
CA ALA A 52 10.65 -3.45 -16.15
C ALA A 52 11.82 -2.60 -15.64
N GLU A 53 12.94 -2.66 -16.37
CA GLU A 53 14.18 -1.95 -16.09
C GLU A 53 13.96 -0.44 -16.03
N THR A 54 14.56 0.22 -15.04
CA THR A 54 14.43 1.67 -14.83
C THR A 54 15.52 2.19 -13.88
N GLY A 55 15.60 3.50 -13.75
CA GLY A 55 16.42 4.21 -12.76
C GLY A 55 15.57 4.83 -11.63
N VAL A 56 16.19 5.71 -10.84
CA VAL A 56 15.53 6.40 -9.71
C VAL A 56 14.27 7.15 -10.16
N ASP A 57 14.36 7.96 -11.22
CA ASP A 57 13.23 8.77 -11.69
C ASP A 57 12.05 7.91 -12.12
N GLY A 58 12.29 6.81 -12.83
CA GLY A 58 11.19 5.93 -13.21
C GLY A 58 10.60 5.15 -12.03
N HIS A 59 11.32 4.96 -10.91
CA HIS A 59 10.68 4.49 -9.67
C HIS A 59 9.76 5.56 -9.07
N LEU A 60 10.14 6.85 -9.12
CA LEU A 60 9.31 7.95 -8.65
C LEU A 60 8.05 8.12 -9.51
N GLU A 61 8.19 8.13 -10.84
CA GLU A 61 7.07 8.21 -11.79
C GLU A 61 6.04 7.08 -11.57
N ARG A 62 6.51 5.86 -11.28
CA ARG A 62 5.64 4.72 -10.94
C ARG A 62 4.86 4.95 -9.66
N ILE A 63 5.50 5.53 -8.64
CA ILE A 63 4.83 5.89 -7.38
C ILE A 63 3.79 6.97 -7.66
N GLU A 64 4.14 8.03 -8.38
CA GLU A 64 3.23 9.11 -8.75
C GLU A 64 2.00 8.58 -9.49
N SER A 65 2.20 7.77 -10.53
CA SER A 65 1.10 7.18 -11.31
C SER A 65 0.17 6.29 -10.47
N TYR A 66 0.73 5.54 -9.50
CA TYR A 66 -0.10 4.75 -8.58
C TYR A 66 -0.89 5.67 -7.65
N MET A 67 -0.26 6.70 -7.10
CA MET A 67 -0.89 7.66 -6.19
C MET A 67 -2.02 8.42 -6.89
N GLU A 68 -1.84 8.84 -8.14
CA GLU A 68 -2.88 9.47 -8.96
C GLU A 68 -4.12 8.58 -9.13
N ALA A 69 -3.94 7.26 -9.18
CA ALA A 69 -5.04 6.32 -9.34
C ALA A 69 -5.84 6.07 -8.05
N VAL A 70 -5.26 6.32 -6.87
CA VAL A 70 -5.84 5.90 -5.57
C VAL A 70 -6.14 7.06 -4.61
N SER A 71 -5.67 8.27 -4.90
CA SER A 71 -5.91 9.48 -4.10
C SER A 71 -7.12 10.25 -4.61
#